data_AF-A0A1V1P7T6-F1
#
_entry.id   AF-A0A1V1P7T6-F1
#
_cell.length_a   1.000
_cell.length_b   1.000
_cell.length_c   1.000
_cell.angle_alpha   90.00
_cell.angle_beta   90.00
_cell.angle_gamma   90.00
#
_symmetry.space_group_name_H-M   'P 1'
#
loop_
_entity.id
_entity.type
_entity.pdbx_description
1 polymer ?
#
loop_
_entity_poly.entity_id
_entity_poly.type
_entity_poly.pdbx_seq_one_letter_code
_entity_poly.pdbx_strand_id
1 'polypeptide(L)'
;MKIHLTLRYQKIQLEKYAAELEQMVDDRTRQLVHADRLATLGTFSAGMAHEINNPNTFIAGNVQVLQLYWQAAEPILNKYVHEDTTGRLAKMTHQIKHVFDDMLEGSRRISTIVNSLKTYARQGGVSKENVKLLAIIDDALKLLQHRMKKSITIKKNVPLDLIVHCDFQSLSQVFVNLLNNSVDALDEQPGQIEIIAEKN
;
A
#
# COMPACT_ATOMS: atom_id res chain seq x y z
N MET A 1 -12.47 62.16 -23.49
CA MET A 1 -13.29 61.13 -22.82
C MET A 1 -12.93 59.68 -23.21
N LYS A 2 -12.86 59.32 -24.51
CA LYS A 2 -12.49 57.95 -24.96
C LYS A 2 -11.13 57.43 -24.45
N ILE A 3 -10.08 58.24 -24.50
CA ILE A 3 -8.72 57.85 -24.08
C ILE A 3 -8.66 57.44 -22.60
N HIS A 4 -9.38 58.16 -21.74
CA HIS A 4 -9.41 57.90 -20.30
C HIS A 4 -10.14 56.58 -19.97
N LEU A 5 -11.18 56.24 -20.74
CA LEU A 5 -11.87 54.96 -20.64
C LEU A 5 -10.99 53.79 -21.10
N THR A 6 -10.24 53.96 -22.20
CA THR A 6 -9.31 52.94 -22.71
C THR A 6 -8.16 52.67 -21.73
N LEU A 7 -7.57 53.72 -21.16
CA LEU A 7 -6.53 53.59 -20.13
C LEU A 7 -7.04 52.88 -18.88
N ARG A 8 -8.25 53.21 -18.43
CA ARG A 8 -8.89 52.55 -17.29
C ARG A 8 -9.17 51.07 -17.57
N TYR A 9 -9.62 50.76 -18.78
CA TYR A 9 -9.84 49.38 -19.22
C TYR A 9 -8.53 48.57 -19.26
N GLN A 10 -7.47 49.13 -19.85
CA GLN A 10 -6.15 48.49 -19.88
C GLN A 10 -5.57 48.27 -18.48
N LYS A 11 -5.72 49.24 -17.56
CA LYS A 11 -5.29 49.10 -16.17
C LYS A 11 -6.00 47.94 -15.47
N ILE A 12 -7.32 47.83 -15.63
CA ILE A 12 -8.11 46.73 -15.05
C ILE A 12 -7.68 45.36 -15.63
N GLN A 13 -7.40 45.29 -16.93
CA GLN A 13 -6.90 44.06 -17.56
C GLN A 13 -5.50 43.69 -17.03
N LEU A 14 -4.63 44.68 -16.84
CA LEU A 14 -3.29 44.47 -16.29
C LEU A 14 -3.35 43.96 -14.85
N GLU A 15 -4.22 44.54 -14.02
CA GLU A 15 -4.44 44.11 -12.63
C GLU A 15 -5.00 42.69 -12.57
N LYS A 16 -5.93 42.33 -13.46
CA LYS A 16 -6.43 40.95 -13.59
C LYS A 16 -5.34 39.96 -13.96
N TYR A 17 -4.54 40.29 -14.98
CA TYR A 17 -3.47 39.42 -15.46
C TYR A 17 -2.37 39.24 -14.42
N ALA A 18 -2.05 40.30 -13.67
CA ALA A 18 -1.11 40.24 -12.55
C ALA A 18 -1.62 39.30 -11.44
N ALA A 19 -2.91 39.38 -11.07
CA ALA A 19 -3.49 38.50 -10.07
C ALA A 19 -3.53 37.03 -10.52
N GLU A 20 -3.85 36.77 -11.79
CA GLU A 20 -3.81 35.42 -12.37
C GLU A 20 -2.40 34.83 -12.38
N LEU A 21 -1.39 35.63 -12.74
CA LEU A 21 0.02 35.24 -12.68
C LEU A 21 0.48 34.95 -11.25
N GLU A 22 0.12 35.80 -10.30
CA GLU A 22 0.48 35.64 -8.90
C GLU A 22 -0.10 34.35 -8.33
N GLN A 23 -1.35 34.04 -8.67
CA GLN A 23 -2.00 32.79 -8.29
C GLN A 23 -1.35 31.57 -8.96
N MET A 24 -1.00 31.66 -10.24
CA MET A 24 -0.29 30.58 -10.94
C MET A 24 1.09 30.32 -10.33
N VAL A 25 1.81 31.37 -9.94
CA VAL A 25 3.11 31.25 -9.26
C VAL A 25 2.95 30.63 -7.88
N ASP A 26 1.95 31.02 -7.09
CA ASP A 26 1.69 30.39 -5.78
C ASP A 26 1.36 28.90 -5.94
N ASP A 27 0.46 28.54 -6.85
CA ASP A 27 0.11 27.15 -7.14
C ASP A 27 1.33 26.33 -7.57
N ARG A 28 2.18 26.89 -8.45
CA ARG A 28 3.40 26.20 -8.90
C ARG A 28 4.43 26.07 -7.80
N THR A 29 4.57 27.09 -6.95
CA THR A 29 5.47 27.07 -5.79
C THR A 29 5.03 25.99 -4.79
N ARG A 30 3.73 25.88 -4.51
CA ARG A 30 3.17 24.79 -3.68
C ARG A 30 3.44 23.41 -4.28
N GLN A 31 3.26 23.26 -5.60
CA GLN A 31 3.58 22.02 -6.30
C GLN A 31 5.08 21.67 -6.20
N LEU A 32 5.97 22.65 -6.32
CA LEU A 32 7.42 22.45 -6.20
C LEU A 32 7.82 22.06 -4.76
N VAL A 33 7.31 22.75 -3.75
CA VAL A 33 7.56 22.39 -2.33
C VAL A 33 7.04 20.97 -2.04
N HIS A 34 5.88 20.62 -2.59
CA HIS A 34 5.34 19.26 -2.45
C HIS A 34 6.23 18.23 -3.18
N ALA A 35 6.70 18.52 -4.39
CA ALA A 35 7.58 17.64 -5.15
C ALA A 35 8.95 17.46 -4.47
N ASP A 36 9.51 18.51 -3.87
CA ASP A 36 10.79 18.47 -3.16
C ASP A 36 10.71 17.64 -1.87
N ARG A 37 9.60 17.77 -1.11
CA ARG A 37 9.30 16.88 0.03
C ARG A 37 9.18 15.43 -0.40
N LEU A 38 8.52 15.16 -1.53
CA LEU A 38 8.39 13.82 -2.09
C LEU A 38 9.73 13.24 -2.51
N ALA A 39 10.58 14.02 -3.19
CA ALA A 39 11.90 13.59 -3.63
C ALA A 39 12.82 13.26 -2.45
N THR A 40 12.82 14.11 -1.42
CA THR A 40 13.59 13.92 -0.18
C THR A 40 13.12 12.68 0.58
N LEU A 41 11.79 12.50 0.70
CA LEU A 41 11.22 11.30 1.28
C LEU A 41 11.50 10.07 0.41
N GLY A 42 11.64 10.26 -0.90
CA GLY A 42 11.93 9.26 -1.90
C GLY A 42 13.26 8.54 -1.70
N THR A 43 14.33 9.32 -1.70
CA THR A 43 15.70 8.86 -1.46
C THR A 43 15.88 8.30 -0.06
N PHE A 44 15.31 8.96 0.96
CA PHE A 44 15.39 8.50 2.35
C PHE A 44 14.64 7.17 2.57
N SER A 45 13.42 7.04 2.06
CA SER A 45 12.58 5.86 2.28
C SER A 45 13.12 4.62 1.57
N ALA A 46 13.74 4.76 0.39
CA ALA A 46 14.27 3.59 -0.33
C ALA A 46 15.41 2.90 0.45
N GLY A 47 16.33 3.66 1.05
CA GLY A 47 17.40 3.13 1.89
C GLY A 47 16.90 2.62 3.24
N MET A 48 16.11 3.44 3.96
CA MET A 48 15.58 3.09 5.27
C MET A 48 14.60 1.90 5.21
N ALA A 49 13.85 1.72 4.10
CA ALA A 49 12.92 0.60 3.97
C ALA A 49 13.62 -0.76 4.03
N HIS A 50 14.79 -0.89 3.40
CA HIS A 50 15.57 -2.11 3.48
C HIS A 50 16.15 -2.32 4.90
N GLU A 51 16.64 -1.27 5.53
CA GLU A 51 17.19 -1.34 6.89
C GLU A 51 16.15 -1.62 7.97
N ILE A 52 14.89 -1.21 7.79
CA ILE A 52 13.78 -1.53 8.70
C ILE A 52 13.24 -2.94 8.44
N ASN A 53 13.08 -3.33 7.17
CA ASN A 53 12.55 -4.65 6.85
C ASN A 53 13.51 -5.78 7.27
N ASN A 54 14.81 -5.55 7.27
CA ASN A 54 15.80 -6.54 7.71
C ASN A 54 15.57 -7.04 9.15
N PRO A 55 15.67 -6.19 10.21
CA PRO A 55 15.39 -6.59 11.58
C PRO A 55 13.96 -7.10 11.75
N ASN A 56 12.98 -6.51 11.05
CA ASN A 56 11.60 -6.98 11.10
C ASN A 56 11.44 -8.42 10.58
N THR A 57 12.16 -8.79 9.52
CA THR A 57 12.17 -10.16 8.97
C THR A 57 12.76 -11.15 9.96
N PHE A 58 13.86 -10.78 10.64
CA PHE A 58 14.44 -11.62 11.70
C PHE A 58 13.47 -11.79 12.87
N ILE A 59 12.77 -10.73 13.29
CA ILE A 59 11.76 -10.80 14.36
C ILE A 59 10.62 -11.76 13.95
N ALA A 60 10.04 -11.58 12.76
CA ALA A 60 8.97 -12.45 12.27
C ALA A 60 9.41 -13.92 12.21
N GLY A 61 10.61 -14.19 11.66
CA GLY A 61 11.17 -15.53 11.57
C GLY A 61 11.39 -16.16 12.94
N ASN A 62 11.94 -15.40 13.90
CA ASN A 62 12.13 -15.89 15.26
C ASN A 62 10.80 -16.20 15.96
N VAL A 63 9.76 -15.40 15.76
CA VAL A 63 8.42 -15.68 16.31
C VAL A 63 7.85 -16.97 15.74
N GLN A 64 8.01 -17.22 14.43
CA GLN A 64 7.58 -18.48 13.80
C GLN A 64 8.31 -19.70 14.39
N VAL A 65 9.62 -19.57 14.64
CA VAL A 65 10.40 -20.62 15.32
C VAL A 65 9.90 -20.84 16.76
N LEU A 66 9.61 -19.77 17.50
CA LEU A 66 9.03 -19.87 18.85
C LEU A 66 7.66 -20.54 18.85
N GLN A 67 6.81 -20.24 17.87
CA GLN A 67 5.52 -20.93 17.69
C GLN A 67 5.71 -22.43 17.46
N LEU A 68 6.71 -22.82 16.66
CA LEU A 68 7.04 -24.23 16.42
C LEU A 68 7.46 -24.95 17.71
N TYR A 69 8.35 -24.33 18.51
CA TYR A 69 8.75 -24.89 19.80
C TYR A 69 7.57 -24.94 20.78
N TRP A 70 6.72 -23.92 20.77
CA TRP A 70 5.52 -23.89 21.59
C TRP A 70 4.54 -25.01 21.24
N GLN A 71 4.30 -25.28 19.96
CA GLN A 71 3.46 -26.40 19.52
C GLN A 71 3.95 -27.76 20.04
N ALA A 72 5.27 -27.93 20.21
CA ALA A 72 5.84 -29.13 20.82
C ALA A 72 5.72 -29.14 22.35
N ALA A 73 5.85 -27.98 23.00
CA ALA A 73 5.83 -27.83 24.45
C ALA A 73 4.42 -27.83 25.05
N GLU A 74 3.45 -27.21 24.38
CA GLU A 74 2.08 -27.02 24.86
C GLU A 74 1.39 -28.33 25.29
N PRO A 75 1.44 -29.44 24.51
CA PRO A 75 0.85 -30.70 24.93
C PRO A 75 1.49 -31.30 26.18
N ILE A 76 2.78 -31.04 26.42
CA ILE A 76 3.50 -31.51 27.61
C ILE A 76 3.05 -30.69 28.82
N LEU A 77 3.06 -29.36 28.68
CA LEU A 77 2.66 -28.44 29.74
C LEU A 77 1.19 -28.63 30.13
N ASN A 78 0.31 -28.90 29.16
CA ASN A 78 -1.11 -29.16 29.39
C ASN A 78 -1.39 -30.37 30.29
N LYS A 79 -0.49 -31.37 30.34
CA LYS A 79 -0.65 -32.50 31.28
C LYS A 79 -0.56 -32.07 32.74
N TYR A 80 0.24 -31.04 33.02
CA TYR A 80 0.49 -30.53 34.37
C TYR A 80 -0.41 -29.33 34.72
N VAL A 81 -1.21 -28.82 33.79
CA VAL A 81 -2.13 -27.68 34.04
C VAL A 81 -3.10 -27.99 35.19
N HIS A 82 -3.58 -29.23 35.29
CA HIS A 82 -4.50 -29.65 36.36
C HIS A 82 -3.81 -29.82 37.72
N GLU A 83 -2.49 -29.98 37.75
CA GLU A 83 -1.69 -30.09 38.97
C GLU A 83 -1.29 -28.71 39.51
N ASP A 84 -1.41 -27.65 38.70
CA ASP A 84 -1.13 -26.28 39.10
C ASP A 84 -2.27 -25.66 39.91
N THR A 85 -2.13 -25.67 41.23
CA THR A 85 -3.06 -25.03 42.17
C THR A 85 -3.05 -23.50 42.10
N THR A 86 -2.05 -22.89 41.45
CA THR A 86 -1.93 -21.43 41.32
C THR A 86 -2.62 -20.88 40.07
N GLY A 87 -2.96 -21.74 39.10
CA GLY A 87 -3.55 -21.37 37.81
C GLY A 87 -2.62 -20.56 36.88
N ARG A 88 -1.36 -20.35 37.27
CA ARG A 88 -0.36 -19.58 36.50
C ARG A 88 0.01 -20.29 35.21
N LEU A 89 0.14 -21.61 35.24
CA LEU A 89 0.48 -22.44 34.10
C LEU A 89 -0.64 -22.40 33.05
N ALA A 90 -1.90 -22.58 33.48
CA ALA A 90 -3.07 -22.45 32.60
C ALA A 90 -3.11 -21.08 31.89
N LYS A 91 -2.90 -20.01 32.67
CA LYS A 91 -2.88 -18.64 32.15
C LYS A 91 -1.74 -18.42 31.15
N MET A 92 -0.52 -18.86 31.48
CA MET A 92 0.65 -18.72 30.61
C MET A 92 0.44 -19.45 29.29
N THR A 93 -0.03 -20.70 29.32
CA THR A 93 -0.27 -21.52 28.13
C THR A 93 -1.28 -20.86 27.19
N HIS A 94 -2.33 -20.25 27.73
CA HIS A 94 -3.31 -19.54 26.93
C HIS A 94 -2.79 -18.21 26.39
N GLN A 95 -2.08 -17.43 27.21
CA GLN A 95 -1.62 -16.09 26.84
C GLN A 95 -0.50 -16.09 25.82
N ILE A 96 0.42 -17.05 25.86
CA ILE A 96 1.61 -17.03 24.99
C ILE A 96 1.25 -17.17 23.51
N LYS A 97 0.15 -17.88 23.20
CA LYS A 97 -0.37 -17.96 21.83
C LYS A 97 -0.76 -16.58 21.30
N HIS A 98 -1.51 -15.81 22.09
CA HIS A 98 -1.88 -14.43 21.73
C HIS A 98 -0.65 -13.53 21.57
N VAL A 99 0.36 -13.68 22.43
CA VAL A 99 1.61 -12.91 22.31
C VAL A 99 2.30 -13.17 20.97
N PHE A 100 2.38 -14.42 20.51
CA PHE A 100 2.97 -14.71 19.20
C PHE A 100 2.16 -14.11 18.04
N ASP A 101 0.84 -14.20 18.11
CA ASP A 101 -0.05 -13.66 17.08
C ASP A 101 0.07 -12.13 16.98
N ASP A 102 0.09 -11.43 18.14
CA ASP A 102 0.28 -9.99 18.24
C ASP A 102 1.64 -9.55 17.65
N MET A 103 2.71 -10.29 17.95
CA MET A 103 4.04 -10.01 17.41
C MET A 103 4.09 -10.16 15.89
N LEU A 104 3.46 -11.20 15.34
CA LEU A 104 3.39 -11.41 13.89
C LEU A 104 2.53 -10.34 13.20
N GLU A 105 1.42 -9.95 13.81
CA GLU A 105 0.58 -8.86 13.29
C GLU A 105 1.34 -7.54 13.27
N GLY A 106 2.02 -7.20 14.38
CA GLY A 106 2.87 -6.01 14.45
C GLY A 106 3.94 -6.00 13.37
N SER A 107 4.61 -7.14 13.16
CA SER A 107 5.62 -7.28 12.11
C SER A 107 5.04 -7.12 10.70
N ARG A 108 3.88 -7.71 10.41
CA ARG A 108 3.16 -7.51 9.13
C ARG A 108 2.82 -6.04 8.92
N ARG A 109 2.31 -5.36 9.94
CA ARG A 109 1.96 -3.95 9.89
C ARG A 109 3.17 -3.06 9.58
N ILE A 110 4.33 -3.34 10.19
CA ILE A 110 5.59 -2.65 9.90
C ILE A 110 5.94 -2.81 8.41
N SER A 111 5.92 -4.04 7.89
CA SER A 111 6.22 -4.27 6.47
C SER A 111 5.24 -3.56 5.54
N THR A 112 3.94 -3.50 5.87
CA THR A 112 2.94 -2.75 5.09
C THR A 112 3.25 -1.25 5.07
N ILE A 113 3.57 -0.65 6.22
CA ILE A 113 3.92 0.78 6.32
C ILE A 113 5.18 1.08 5.50
N VAL A 114 6.21 0.26 5.65
CA VAL A 114 7.49 0.42 4.95
C VAL A 114 7.33 0.25 3.43
N ASN A 115 6.53 -0.73 2.98
CA ASN A 115 6.26 -0.92 1.56
C ASN A 115 5.44 0.22 0.96
N SER A 116 4.51 0.78 1.73
CA SER A 116 3.73 1.96 1.34
C SER A 116 4.63 3.18 1.18
N LEU A 117 5.56 3.41 2.12
CA LEU A 117 6.59 4.44 2.04
C LEU A 117 7.48 4.25 0.81
N LYS A 118 7.95 3.03 0.53
CA LYS A 118 8.76 2.71 -0.66
C LYS A 118 8.02 2.96 -1.97
N THR A 119 6.72 2.67 -2.01
CA THR A 119 5.86 2.93 -3.18
C THR A 119 5.68 4.42 -3.41
N TYR A 120 5.38 5.17 -2.34
CA TYR A 120 5.21 6.62 -2.38
C TYR A 120 6.51 7.33 -2.80
N ALA A 121 7.64 6.85 -2.27
CA ALA A 121 8.98 7.30 -2.59
C ALA A 121 9.39 7.12 -4.06
N ARG A 122 8.91 6.06 -4.71
CA ARG A 122 9.21 5.76 -6.13
C ARG A 122 8.46 6.64 -7.13
N GLN A 123 7.48 7.44 -6.69
CA GLN A 123 6.73 8.34 -7.59
C GLN A 123 7.56 9.49 -8.18
N GLY A 124 8.86 9.61 -7.85
CA GLY A 124 9.79 10.59 -8.43
C GLY A 124 10.50 10.16 -9.72
N GLY A 125 10.34 8.93 -10.20
CA GLY A 125 11.04 8.40 -11.38
C GLY A 125 10.12 7.62 -12.30
N VAL A 126 9.11 8.29 -12.87
CA VAL A 126 8.05 7.66 -13.66
C VAL A 126 8.49 7.58 -15.12
N SER A 127 8.90 6.39 -15.60
CA SER A 127 8.95 6.13 -17.05
C SER A 127 7.54 5.77 -17.49
N LYS A 128 6.78 6.77 -17.97
CA LYS A 128 5.45 6.50 -18.54
C LYS A 128 5.64 5.88 -19.92
N GLU A 129 5.06 4.70 -20.09
CA GLU A 129 5.06 3.98 -21.34
C GLU A 129 3.65 3.53 -21.71
N ASN A 130 3.47 3.11 -22.96
CA ASN A 130 2.21 2.57 -23.44
C ASN A 130 2.14 1.09 -23.03
N VAL A 131 1.35 0.81 -22.00
CA VAL A 131 1.25 -0.53 -21.40
C VAL A 131 -0.12 -1.12 -21.68
N LYS A 132 -0.18 -2.42 -21.98
CA LYS A 132 -1.45 -3.16 -22.02
C LYS A 132 -2.01 -3.29 -20.60
N LEU A 133 -3.21 -2.77 -20.36
CA LEU A 133 -3.85 -2.80 -19.03
C LEU A 133 -3.95 -4.23 -18.49
N LEU A 134 -4.27 -5.19 -19.36
CA LEU A 134 -4.37 -6.59 -18.99
C LEU A 134 -3.06 -7.16 -18.41
N ALA A 135 -1.91 -6.74 -18.94
CA ALA A 135 -0.62 -7.21 -18.44
C ALA A 135 -0.37 -6.77 -16.99
N ILE A 136 -0.83 -5.57 -16.64
CA ILE A 136 -0.74 -5.01 -15.28
C ILE A 136 -1.65 -5.79 -14.33
N ILE A 137 -2.89 -6.07 -14.76
CA ILE A 137 -3.86 -6.82 -13.97
C ILE A 137 -3.37 -8.26 -13.73
N ASP A 138 -2.84 -8.91 -14.76
CA ASP A 138 -2.32 -10.27 -14.64
C ASP A 138 -1.09 -10.35 -13.73
N ASP A 139 -0.21 -9.33 -13.76
CA ASP A 139 0.91 -9.21 -12.84
C ASP A 139 0.44 -9.10 -11.38
N ALA A 140 -0.51 -8.20 -11.11
CA ALA A 140 -1.10 -8.05 -9.78
C ALA A 140 -1.76 -9.34 -9.28
N LEU A 141 -2.53 -10.03 -10.14
CA LEU A 141 -3.18 -11.30 -9.80
C LEU A 141 -2.18 -12.41 -9.48
N LYS A 142 -1.05 -12.49 -10.21
CA LYS A 142 0.02 -13.46 -9.92
C LYS A 142 0.60 -13.23 -8.53
N LEU A 143 0.83 -11.98 -8.14
CA LEU A 143 1.35 -11.64 -6.81
C LEU A 143 0.38 -12.05 -5.68
N LEU A 144 -0.93 -12.12 -5.98
CA LEU A 144 -1.99 -12.46 -5.04
C LEU A 144 -2.37 -13.94 -5.03
N GLN A 145 -1.81 -14.76 -5.92
CA GLN A 145 -2.07 -16.19 -6.05
C GLN A 145 -2.11 -16.93 -4.70
N HIS A 146 -1.16 -16.63 -3.80
CA HIS A 146 -1.03 -17.31 -2.52
C HIS A 146 -2.10 -16.93 -1.49
N ARG A 147 -2.71 -15.73 -1.62
CA ARG A 147 -3.82 -15.30 -0.76
C ARG A 147 -5.18 -15.69 -1.34
N MET A 148 -5.24 -15.99 -2.64
CA MET A 148 -6.48 -16.28 -3.36
C MET A 148 -6.95 -17.71 -3.06
N LYS A 149 -7.89 -17.84 -2.12
CA LYS A 149 -8.50 -19.13 -1.75
C LYS A 149 -9.32 -19.69 -2.93
N LYS A 150 -9.46 -21.02 -3.00
CA LYS A 150 -10.25 -21.73 -4.04
C LYS A 150 -11.72 -21.31 -4.09
N SER A 151 -12.25 -20.73 -3.01
CA SER A 151 -13.62 -20.24 -2.89
C SER A 151 -13.85 -18.87 -3.57
N ILE A 152 -12.79 -18.18 -3.99
CA ILE A 152 -12.86 -16.87 -4.63
C ILE A 152 -12.72 -17.03 -6.14
N THR A 153 -13.71 -16.55 -6.90
CA THR A 153 -13.71 -16.56 -8.37
C THR A 153 -13.33 -15.20 -8.91
N ILE A 154 -12.40 -15.15 -9.87
CA ILE A 154 -12.00 -13.90 -10.55
C ILE A 154 -12.69 -13.83 -11.92
N LYS A 155 -13.43 -12.76 -12.17
CA LYS A 155 -14.02 -12.48 -13.50
C LYS A 155 -13.37 -11.23 -14.10
N LYS A 156 -12.74 -11.40 -15.26
CA LYS A 156 -12.06 -10.31 -15.98
C LYS A 156 -12.88 -9.94 -17.22
N ASN A 157 -13.39 -8.72 -17.26
CA ASN A 157 -14.02 -8.12 -18.43
C ASN A 157 -13.21 -6.89 -18.87
N VAL A 158 -12.04 -7.15 -19.46
CA VAL A 158 -11.06 -6.13 -19.86
C VAL A 158 -10.68 -6.38 -21.32
N PRO A 159 -10.81 -5.38 -22.22
CA PRO A 159 -10.40 -5.52 -23.61
C PRO A 159 -8.90 -5.83 -23.73
N LEU A 160 -8.56 -6.81 -24.58
CA LEU A 160 -7.19 -7.32 -24.76
C LEU A 160 -6.23 -6.26 -25.34
N ASP A 161 -6.77 -5.30 -26.09
CA ASP A 161 -6.06 -4.24 -26.80
C ASP A 161 -6.09 -2.89 -26.06
N LEU A 162 -6.63 -2.85 -24.84
CA LEU A 162 -6.69 -1.62 -24.06
C LEU A 162 -5.29 -1.24 -23.57
N ILE A 163 -4.78 -0.13 -24.11
CA ILE A 163 -3.48 0.44 -23.78
C ILE A 163 -3.68 1.69 -22.93
N VAL A 164 -2.90 1.79 -21.85
CA VAL A 164 -2.87 2.94 -20.95
C VAL A 164 -1.46 3.53 -20.92
N HIS A 165 -1.36 4.86 -20.86
CA HIS A 165 -0.09 5.56 -20.77
C HIS A 165 0.27 5.79 -19.29
N CYS A 166 1.00 4.86 -18.69
CA CYS A 166 1.28 4.83 -17.26
C CYS A 166 2.66 4.25 -16.92
N ASP A 167 3.04 4.34 -15.65
CA ASP A 167 4.15 3.54 -15.11
C ASP A 167 3.63 2.17 -14.68
N PHE A 168 4.19 1.12 -15.26
CA PHE A 168 3.75 -0.26 -15.05
C PHE A 168 3.76 -0.62 -13.55
N GLN A 169 4.85 -0.33 -12.84
CA GLN A 169 5.02 -0.74 -11.44
C GLN A 169 4.04 -0.04 -10.51
N SER A 170 3.87 1.27 -10.66
CA SER A 170 2.97 2.07 -9.84
C SER A 170 1.52 1.62 -10.02
N LEU A 171 1.09 1.38 -11.26
CA LEU A 171 -0.27 0.95 -11.52
C LEU A 171 -0.49 -0.51 -11.08
N SER A 172 0.50 -1.40 -11.26
CA SER A 172 0.46 -2.77 -10.72
C SER A 172 0.27 -2.77 -9.20
N GLN A 173 0.98 -1.90 -8.48
CA GLN A 173 0.85 -1.77 -7.02
C GLN A 173 -0.55 -1.28 -6.60
N VAL A 174 -1.16 -0.36 -7.35
CA VAL A 174 -2.55 0.06 -7.11
C VAL A 174 -3.49 -1.15 -7.24
N PHE A 175 -3.36 -1.94 -8.31
CA PHE A 175 -4.16 -3.15 -8.47
C PHE A 175 -3.94 -4.16 -7.35
N VAL A 176 -2.70 -4.41 -6.93
CA VAL A 176 -2.39 -5.31 -5.80
C VAL A 176 -3.10 -4.85 -4.53
N ASN A 177 -3.10 -3.54 -4.24
CA ASN A 177 -3.75 -3.00 -3.05
C ASN A 177 -5.27 -3.15 -3.11
N LEU A 178 -5.89 -2.80 -4.24
CA LEU A 178 -7.34 -2.92 -4.41
C LEU A 178 -7.81 -4.37 -4.35
N LEU A 179 -7.06 -5.28 -4.97
CA LEU A 179 -7.37 -6.71 -4.96
C LEU A 179 -7.14 -7.32 -3.57
N ASN A 180 -6.11 -6.92 -2.83
CA ASN A 180 -5.95 -7.31 -1.41
C ASN A 180 -7.17 -6.88 -0.59
N ASN A 181 -7.59 -5.62 -0.70
CA ASN A 181 -8.76 -5.12 0.00
C ASN A 181 -10.03 -5.92 -0.37
N SER A 182 -10.14 -6.31 -1.65
CA SER A 182 -11.27 -7.13 -2.13
C SER A 182 -11.24 -8.54 -1.54
N VAL A 183 -10.05 -9.16 -1.42
CA VAL A 183 -9.88 -10.47 -0.77
C VAL A 183 -10.17 -10.39 0.72
N ASP A 184 -9.70 -9.34 1.40
CA ASP A 184 -9.92 -9.13 2.83
C ASP A 184 -11.41 -8.89 3.13
N ALA A 185 -12.12 -8.16 2.27
CA ALA A 185 -13.56 -7.92 2.40
C ALA A 185 -14.41 -9.19 2.28
N LEU A 186 -13.89 -10.24 1.64
CA LEU A 186 -14.57 -11.54 1.55
C LEU A 186 -14.42 -12.39 2.81
N ASP A 187 -13.55 -12.02 3.75
CA ASP A 187 -13.37 -12.63 5.10
C ASP A 187 -13.58 -14.16 5.15
N GLU A 188 -12.85 -14.86 4.28
CA GLU A 188 -12.89 -16.33 4.10
C GLU A 188 -14.17 -16.95 3.49
N GLN A 189 -15.16 -16.15 3.13
CA GLN A 189 -16.37 -16.63 2.46
C GLN A 189 -16.17 -16.86 0.95
N PRO A 190 -16.99 -17.73 0.34
CA PRO A 190 -17.05 -17.83 -1.11
C PRO A 190 -17.51 -16.51 -1.73
N GLY A 191 -16.86 -16.08 -2.80
CA GLY A 191 -17.14 -14.79 -3.41
C GLY A 191 -16.60 -14.64 -4.82
N GLN A 192 -16.97 -13.52 -5.44
CA GLN A 192 -16.51 -13.17 -6.78
C GLN A 192 -15.90 -11.77 -6.76
N ILE A 193 -14.73 -11.62 -7.37
CA ILE A 193 -14.10 -10.33 -7.66
C ILE A 193 -14.19 -10.12 -9.17
N GLU A 194 -14.84 -9.02 -9.58
CA GLU A 194 -15.01 -8.66 -11.00
C GLU A 194 -14.19 -7.42 -11.35
N ILE A 195 -13.41 -7.51 -12.42
CA ILE A 195 -12.57 -6.41 -12.93
C ILE A 195 -13.11 -6.02 -14.31
N ILE A 196 -13.62 -4.79 -14.44
CA ILE A 196 -14.24 -4.27 -15.66
C ILE A 196 -13.43 -3.07 -16.15
N ALA A 197 -13.15 -3.02 -17.45
CA ALA A 197 -12.58 -1.84 -18.10
C ALA A 197 -13.24 -1.60 -19.45
N GLU A 198 -13.49 -0.33 -19.77
CA GLU A 198 -14.11 0.09 -21.02
C GLU A 198 -13.23 1.14 -21.69
N LYS A 199 -13.18 1.10 -23.02
CA LYS A 199 -12.48 2.11 -23.82
C LYS A 199 -13.49 3.20 -24.16
N ASN A 200 -13.31 4.39 -23.57
CA ASN A 200 -14.06 5.59 -23.96
C ASN A 200 -13.65 6.08 -25.35
#